data_AF-A0A6G0A9T5-F1
#
_entry.id   AF-A0A6G0A9T5-F1
#
_cell.length_a   1.000
_cell.length_b   1.000
_cell.length_c   1.000
_cell.angle_alpha   90.00
_cell.angle_beta   90.00
_cell.angle_gamma   90.00
#
_symmetry.space_group_name_H-M   'P 1'
#
loop_
_entity.id
_entity.type
_entity.pdbx_description
1 polymer ?
#
loop_
_entity_poly.entity_id
_entity_poly.type
_entity_poly.pdbx_seq_one_letter_code
_entity_poly.pdbx_strand_id
1 'polypeptide(L)'
;MPLIQDYTLVGLPVEIIVERWASGGEQMLACASARAHRTAVDLIGVDDGDESPSWDIWAGPARERYGARRVLPFMVDAHGSSLALCHMDGDLELTPLAPKLSHLKLLGSYKPSTQREITWPNHTWAEVCARQLLVELVAELEAAPAAST
;
A
#
# COMPACT_ATOMS: atom_id res chain seq x y z
N MET A 1 6.42 -10.83 12.99
CA MET A 1 5.44 -9.73 12.81
C MET A 1 4.17 -10.35 12.25
N PRO A 2 2.98 -9.89 12.63
CA PRO A 2 1.74 -10.42 12.07
C PRO A 2 1.72 -10.15 10.56
N LEU A 3 1.28 -11.15 9.79
CA LEU A 3 1.29 -11.11 8.33
C LEU A 3 -0.06 -10.62 7.83
N ILE A 4 -0.07 -9.65 6.93
CA ILE A 4 -1.26 -9.25 6.18
C ILE A 4 -1.19 -9.99 4.85
N GLN A 5 -2.17 -10.87 4.63
CA GLN A 5 -2.41 -11.54 3.36
C GLN A 5 -3.85 -11.34 2.98
N ASP A 6 -4.13 -10.31 2.21
CA ASP A 6 -5.44 -10.25 1.61
C ASP A 6 -5.48 -9.16 0.55
N TYR A 7 -6.52 -9.25 -0.27
CA TYR A 7 -6.91 -8.39 -1.39
C TYR A 7 -6.40 -8.82 -2.76
N THR A 8 -7.37 -8.82 -3.66
CA THR A 8 -7.29 -9.23 -5.05
C THR A 8 -8.00 -8.15 -5.82
N LEU A 9 -7.25 -7.30 -6.52
CA LEU A 9 -7.82 -6.40 -7.52
C LEU A 9 -7.48 -6.92 -8.91
N VAL A 10 -8.48 -6.85 -9.79
CA VAL A 10 -8.43 -7.45 -11.13
C VAL A 10 -8.76 -6.37 -12.16
N GLY A 11 -7.78 -6.01 -12.96
CA GLY A 11 -7.93 -5.01 -14.01
C GLY A 11 -6.64 -4.23 -14.20
N LEU A 12 -6.24 -4.04 -15.47
CA LEU A 12 -4.99 -3.46 -15.99
C LEU A 12 -3.93 -4.49 -16.43
N PRO A 13 -3.15 -4.20 -17.49
CA PRO A 13 -2.01 -5.02 -17.90
C PRO A 13 -0.84 -4.94 -16.90
N VAL A 14 -0.20 -6.07 -16.61
CA VAL A 14 0.98 -6.17 -15.72
C VAL A 14 2.07 -5.17 -16.11
N GLU A 15 2.40 -5.09 -17.40
CA GLU A 15 3.48 -4.22 -17.90
C GLU A 15 3.21 -2.73 -17.63
N ILE A 16 1.96 -2.28 -17.77
CA ILE A 16 1.59 -0.88 -17.49
C ILE A 16 1.76 -0.58 -16.00
N ILE A 17 1.37 -1.52 -15.12
CA ILE A 17 1.54 -1.35 -13.68
C ILE A 17 3.02 -1.27 -13.32
N VAL A 18 3.85 -2.15 -13.90
CA VAL A 18 5.31 -2.17 -13.67
C VAL A 18 5.96 -0.87 -14.14
N GLU A 19 5.59 -0.37 -15.32
CA GLU A 19 6.10 0.88 -15.86
C GLU A 19 5.73 2.08 -14.99
N ARG A 20 4.45 2.20 -14.60
CA ARG A 20 3.97 3.26 -13.71
C ARG A 20 4.70 3.22 -12.36
N TRP A 21 4.83 2.02 -11.78
CA TRP A 21 5.56 1.83 -10.53
C TRP A 21 7.02 2.28 -10.63
N ALA A 22 7.72 1.90 -11.71
CA ALA A 22 9.10 2.31 -11.93
C ALA A 22 9.24 3.84 -12.11
N SER A 23 8.22 4.49 -12.67
CA SER A 23 8.23 5.93 -12.94
C SER A 23 7.84 6.82 -11.76
N GLY A 24 7.09 6.30 -10.78
CA GLY A 24 6.51 7.15 -9.73
C GLY A 24 6.03 6.42 -8.47
N GLY A 25 6.49 5.19 -8.22
CA GLY A 25 6.00 4.35 -7.12
C GLY A 25 6.05 5.01 -5.74
N GLU A 26 7.13 5.75 -5.43
CA GLU A 26 7.25 6.45 -4.13
C GLU A 26 6.20 7.55 -3.96
N GLN A 27 5.97 8.37 -4.98
CA GLN A 27 4.96 9.43 -4.93
C GLN A 27 3.55 8.84 -4.85
N MET A 28 3.29 7.74 -5.57
CA MET A 28 2.01 7.02 -5.53
C MET A 28 1.76 6.44 -4.14
N LEU A 29 2.77 5.79 -3.54
CA LEU A 29 2.72 5.31 -2.16
C LEU A 29 2.49 6.45 -1.17
N ALA A 30 3.10 7.62 -1.36
CA ALA A 30 2.89 8.78 -0.50
C ALA A 30 1.44 9.26 -0.52
N CYS A 31 0.89 9.45 -1.72
CA CYS A 31 -0.49 9.84 -1.91
C CYS A 31 -1.47 8.80 -1.32
N ALA A 32 -1.23 7.53 -1.62
CA ALA A 32 -2.08 6.43 -1.16
C ALA A 32 -2.01 6.25 0.36
N SER A 33 -0.83 6.34 0.97
CA SER A 33 -0.63 6.23 2.42
C SER A 33 -1.31 7.38 3.17
N ALA A 34 -1.21 8.61 2.66
CA ALA A 34 -1.88 9.76 3.27
C ALA A 34 -3.41 9.64 3.22
N ARG A 35 -3.98 9.14 2.10
CA ARG A 35 -5.43 8.89 2.00
C ARG A 35 -5.89 7.73 2.86
N ALA A 36 -5.15 6.62 2.86
CA ALA A 36 -5.44 5.47 3.70
C ALA A 36 -5.41 5.85 5.19
N HIS A 37 -4.46 6.68 5.62
CA HIS A 37 -4.39 7.20 6.97
C HIS A 37 -5.64 8.03 7.34
N ARG A 38 -6.05 9.00 6.51
CA ARG A 38 -7.25 9.82 6.77
C ARG A 38 -8.50 8.98 6.93
N THR A 39 -8.76 8.07 5.98
CA THR A 39 -9.90 7.17 6.05
C THR A 39 -9.84 6.28 7.29
N ALA A 40 -8.65 5.81 7.65
CA ALA A 40 -8.48 5.01 8.85
C ALA A 40 -8.85 5.84 10.10
N VAL A 41 -8.29 7.04 10.26
CA VAL A 41 -8.56 7.97 11.37
C VAL A 41 -10.07 8.23 11.52
N ASP A 42 -10.76 8.54 10.42
CA ASP A 42 -12.21 8.74 10.39
C ASP A 42 -12.98 7.51 10.91
N LEU A 43 -12.54 6.30 10.54
CA LEU A 43 -13.20 5.05 10.93
C LEU A 43 -13.05 4.71 12.42
N ILE A 44 -11.94 5.08 13.06
CA ILE A 44 -11.70 4.82 14.50
C ILE A 44 -12.12 5.96 15.40
N GLY A 45 -12.38 7.15 14.85
CA GLY A 45 -12.73 8.34 15.64
C GLY A 45 -11.64 8.74 16.63
N VAL A 46 -10.38 8.48 16.30
CA VAL A 46 -9.24 8.90 17.13
C VAL A 46 -8.71 10.21 16.58
N ASP A 47 -8.66 11.23 17.43
CA ASP A 47 -8.00 12.49 17.13
C ASP A 47 -6.48 12.25 17.02
N ASP A 48 -5.93 12.45 15.83
CA ASP A 48 -4.49 12.41 15.55
C ASP A 48 -3.76 13.64 16.12
N GLY A 49 -4.50 14.66 16.57
CA GLY A 49 -3.99 15.96 16.98
C GLY A 49 -3.55 16.80 15.78
N ASP A 50 -3.12 18.04 16.02
CA ASP A 50 -2.68 18.97 14.96
C ASP A 50 -1.40 18.53 14.20
N GLU A 51 -0.76 17.44 14.61
CA GLU A 51 0.48 16.97 13.99
C GLU A 51 0.17 16.05 12.81
N SER A 52 0.33 16.59 11.61
CA SER A 52 0.28 15.77 10.39
C SER A 52 1.40 14.74 10.41
N PRO A 53 1.11 13.44 10.23
CA PRO A 53 2.16 12.44 10.16
C PRO A 53 3.08 12.70 8.97
N SER A 54 4.33 12.30 9.12
CA SER A 54 5.30 12.24 8.03
C SER A 54 5.60 10.78 7.69
N TRP A 55 6.01 10.53 6.45
CA TRP A 55 6.26 9.17 5.97
C TRP A 55 7.65 9.09 5.33
N ASP A 56 8.42 8.09 5.71
CA ASP A 56 9.53 7.61 4.91
C ASP A 56 9.01 6.50 3.99
N ILE A 57 9.23 6.68 2.69
CA ILE A 57 8.65 5.83 1.67
C ILE A 57 9.73 5.34 0.74
N TRP A 58 9.63 4.08 0.38
CA TRP A 58 10.51 3.48 -0.60
C TRP A 58 9.72 2.57 -1.53
N ALA A 59 9.96 2.71 -2.83
CA ALA A 59 9.46 1.81 -3.86
C ALA A 59 10.66 1.17 -4.56
N GLY A 60 10.81 -0.14 -4.41
CA GLY A 60 11.87 -0.86 -5.08
C GLY A 60 11.55 -1.20 -6.54
N PRO A 61 12.59 -1.53 -7.33
CA PRO A 61 12.38 -1.95 -8.71
C PRO A 61 11.57 -3.24 -8.78
N ALA A 62 10.76 -3.36 -9.84
CA ALA A 62 10.00 -4.58 -10.11
C ALA A 62 10.95 -5.78 -10.29
N ARG A 63 10.57 -6.93 -9.75
CA ARG A 63 11.34 -8.17 -9.81
C ARG A 63 10.48 -9.31 -10.35
N GLU A 64 11.10 -10.21 -11.11
CA GLU A 64 10.43 -11.43 -11.51
C GLU A 64 10.32 -12.40 -10.33
N ARG A 65 9.18 -13.08 -10.21
CA ARG A 65 8.98 -14.14 -9.22
C ARG A 65 8.20 -15.28 -9.86
N TYR A 66 8.77 -16.48 -9.91
CA TYR A 66 8.14 -17.71 -10.42
C TYR A 66 7.34 -17.53 -11.73
N GLY A 67 8.01 -17.69 -12.87
CA GLY A 67 7.37 -17.60 -14.17
C GLY A 67 6.95 -16.16 -14.49
N ALA A 68 5.67 -15.97 -14.83
CA ALA A 68 5.15 -14.69 -15.31
C ALA A 68 4.74 -13.69 -14.20
N ARG A 69 4.94 -14.01 -12.91
CA ARG A 69 4.58 -13.06 -11.85
C ARG A 69 5.66 -11.99 -11.68
N ARG A 70 5.21 -10.81 -11.29
CA ARG A 70 6.05 -9.67 -10.95
C ARG A 70 5.78 -9.27 -9.50
N VAL A 71 6.82 -8.79 -8.82
CA VAL A 71 6.71 -8.26 -7.47
C VAL A 71 7.24 -6.84 -7.46
N LEU A 72 6.48 -5.94 -6.84
CA LEU A 72 6.86 -4.57 -6.59
C LEU A 72 7.09 -4.41 -5.08
N PRO A 73 8.34 -4.48 -4.61
CA PRO A 73 8.63 -4.34 -3.19
C PRO A 73 8.49 -2.88 -2.77
N PHE A 74 7.98 -2.64 -1.57
CA PHE A 74 7.80 -1.31 -1.01
C PHE A 74 7.94 -1.29 0.51
N MET A 75 8.18 -0.09 1.03
CA MET A 75 8.17 0.18 2.46
C MET A 75 7.51 1.53 2.72
N VAL A 76 6.71 1.58 3.78
CA VAL A 76 6.11 2.79 4.35
C VAL A 76 6.38 2.80 5.84
N ASP A 77 7.09 3.81 6.32
CA ASP A 77 7.35 4.06 7.74
C ASP A 77 6.70 5.39 8.10
N ALA A 78 5.71 5.38 8.99
CA ALA A 78 5.02 6.59 9.40
C ALA A 78 5.54 7.08 10.76
N HIS A 79 5.91 8.35 10.82
CA HIS A 79 6.36 9.03 12.03
C HIS A 79 5.25 9.93 12.60
N GLY A 80 5.35 10.21 13.90
CA GLY A 80 4.35 11.02 14.62
C GLY A 80 3.15 10.20 15.10
N SER A 81 1.99 10.84 15.25
CA SER A 81 0.75 10.24 15.79
C SER A 81 0.08 9.21 14.87
N SER A 82 0.71 8.80 13.76
CA SER A 82 0.14 7.81 12.84
C SER A 82 -0.01 6.44 13.50
N LEU A 83 -1.23 6.10 13.89
CA LEU A 83 -1.59 4.81 14.49
C LEU A 83 -1.80 3.70 13.44
N ALA A 84 -2.01 4.07 12.18
CA ALA A 84 -2.53 3.21 11.10
C ALA A 84 -1.47 2.38 10.36
N LEU A 85 -0.29 2.95 10.15
CA LEU A 85 0.72 2.41 9.23
C LEU A 85 2.13 2.74 9.73
N CYS A 86 2.37 2.51 11.03
CA CYS A 86 3.61 2.93 11.69
C CYS A 86 4.83 2.35 10.99
N HIS A 87 4.72 1.11 10.55
CA HIS A 87 5.69 0.45 9.70
C HIS A 87 5.00 -0.62 8.87
N MET A 88 5.17 -0.59 7.55
CA MET A 88 4.75 -1.62 6.62
C MET A 88 5.88 -1.91 5.64
N ASP A 89 6.32 -3.17 5.63
CA ASP A 89 7.20 -3.72 4.60
C ASP A 89 6.39 -4.75 3.82
N GLY A 90 6.34 -4.62 2.50
CA GLY A 90 5.49 -5.46 1.68
C GLY A 90 5.86 -5.55 0.21
N ASP A 91 5.22 -6.52 -0.41
CA ASP A 91 5.29 -6.85 -1.82
C ASP A 91 3.90 -6.68 -2.44
N LEU A 92 3.81 -5.92 -3.53
CA LEU A 92 2.68 -5.99 -4.44
C LEU A 92 2.96 -7.09 -5.47
N GLU A 93 2.31 -8.24 -5.35
CA GLU A 93 2.42 -9.36 -6.28
C GLU A 93 1.41 -9.21 -7.42
N LEU A 94 1.91 -9.18 -8.65
CA LEU A 94 1.16 -9.10 -9.89
C LEU A 94 1.16 -10.48 -10.58
N THR A 95 0.00 -11.08 -10.69
CA THR A 95 -0.20 -12.35 -11.41
C THR A 95 -1.02 -12.12 -12.67
N PRO A 96 -0.47 -12.33 -13.87
CA PRO A 96 -1.24 -12.21 -15.11
C PRO A 96 -2.30 -13.31 -15.19
N LEU A 97 -3.53 -12.94 -15.54
CA LEU A 97 -4.66 -13.84 -15.75
C LEU A 97 -5.04 -13.97 -17.22
N ALA A 98 -4.99 -12.86 -17.96
CA ALA A 98 -5.32 -12.77 -19.38
C ALA A 98 -4.70 -11.49 -19.98
N PRO A 99 -4.76 -11.28 -21.32
CA PRO A 99 -4.37 -9.99 -21.90
C PRO A 99 -5.16 -8.85 -21.24
N LYS A 100 -4.45 -7.88 -20.65
CA LYS A 100 -5.00 -6.74 -19.88
C LYS A 100 -5.69 -7.08 -18.55
N LEU A 101 -5.53 -8.30 -18.05
CA LEU A 101 -6.10 -8.75 -16.80
C LEU A 101 -4.99 -9.26 -15.86
N SER A 102 -4.80 -8.58 -14.74
CA SER A 102 -3.81 -8.94 -13.73
C SER A 102 -4.48 -9.01 -12.37
N HIS A 103 -4.14 -10.02 -11.58
CA HIS A 103 -4.44 -10.08 -10.16
C HIS A 103 -3.33 -9.37 -9.40
N LEU A 104 -3.67 -8.30 -8.68
CA LEU A 104 -2.80 -7.63 -7.73
C LEU A 104 -3.09 -8.09 -6.30
N LYS A 105 -2.06 -8.53 -5.59
CA LYS A 105 -2.11 -8.97 -4.18
C LYS A 105 -1.11 -8.20 -3.34
N LEU A 106 -1.53 -7.71 -2.17
CA LEU A 106 -0.63 -7.15 -1.16
C LEU A 106 -0.18 -8.26 -0.20
N LEU A 107 1.13 -8.41 -0.06
CA LEU A 107 1.77 -9.30 0.90
C LEU A 107 2.64 -8.44 1.81
N GLY A 108 2.23 -8.22 3.05
CA GLY A 108 2.92 -7.28 3.92
C GLY A 108 3.09 -7.79 5.33
N SER A 109 4.08 -7.25 6.02
CA SER A 109 4.19 -7.32 7.47
C SER A 109 4.08 -5.92 8.04
N TYR A 110 3.50 -5.80 9.23
CA TYR A 110 3.40 -4.51 9.90
C TYR A 110 3.92 -4.59 11.33
N LYS A 111 4.38 -3.44 11.84
CA LYS A 111 4.69 -3.26 13.26
C LYS A 111 3.63 -2.36 13.88
N PRO A 112 2.88 -2.82 14.90
CA PRO A 112 1.96 -1.94 15.59
C PRO A 112 2.72 -0.84 16.34
N SER A 113 2.14 0.37 16.42
CA SER A 113 2.63 1.40 17.32
C SER A 113 2.57 0.91 18.76
N THR A 114 3.58 1.29 19.53
CA THR A 114 3.62 1.09 20.99
C THR A 114 3.17 2.35 21.75
N GLN A 115 2.84 3.44 21.04
CA GLN A 115 2.73 4.78 21.62
C GLN A 115 1.31 5.16 22.08
N ARG A 116 0.25 4.42 21.74
CA ARG A 116 -1.12 4.69 22.25
C ARG A 116 -1.88 3.38 22.55
N GLU A 117 -2.74 3.43 23.56
CA GLU A 117 -3.73 2.39 23.82
C GLU A 117 -4.79 2.41 22.72
N ILE A 118 -4.61 1.58 21.69
CA ILE A 118 -5.62 1.35 20.67
C ILE A 118 -6.66 0.39 21.27
N THR A 119 -7.93 0.80 21.30
CA THR A 119 -9.04 -0.01 21.85
C THR A 119 -9.46 -1.15 20.91
N TRP A 120 -9.06 -1.09 19.65
CA TRP A 120 -9.20 -2.16 18.65
C TRP A 120 -7.99 -3.08 18.65
N PRO A 121 -8.14 -4.37 18.30
CA PRO A 121 -6.99 -5.23 18.07
C PRO A 121 -6.10 -4.63 16.99
N ASN A 122 -4.84 -4.34 17.33
CA ASN A 122 -3.82 -3.77 16.43
C ASN A 122 -3.78 -4.44 15.05
N HIS A 123 -4.12 -5.73 14.98
CA HIS A 123 -4.13 -6.49 13.74
C HIS A 123 -5.29 -6.19 12.81
N THR A 124 -6.52 -6.14 13.33
CA THR A 124 -7.70 -5.79 12.54
C THR A 124 -7.56 -4.39 11.94
N TRP A 125 -6.97 -3.49 12.70
CA TRP A 125 -6.70 -2.13 12.28
C TRP A 125 -5.65 -2.04 11.17
N ALA A 126 -4.51 -2.70 11.35
CA ALA A 126 -3.48 -2.75 10.31
C ALA A 126 -4.00 -3.39 9.01
N GLU A 127 -4.88 -4.38 9.11
CA GLU A 127 -5.57 -4.94 7.95
C GLU A 127 -6.46 -3.90 7.25
N VAL A 128 -7.30 -3.16 7.98
CA VAL A 128 -8.13 -2.08 7.40
C VAL A 128 -7.26 -1.06 6.66
N CYS A 129 -6.17 -0.61 7.28
CA CYS A 129 -5.26 0.36 6.68
C CYS A 129 -4.55 -0.20 5.44
N ALA A 130 -4.15 -1.47 5.47
CA ALA A 130 -3.59 -2.15 4.31
C ALA A 130 -4.62 -2.32 3.17
N ARG A 131 -5.90 -2.61 3.49
CA ARG A 131 -6.98 -2.66 2.47
C ARG A 131 -7.08 -1.32 1.77
N GLN A 132 -7.17 -0.25 2.57
CA GLN A 132 -7.35 1.09 2.03
C GLN A 132 -6.13 1.53 1.24
N LEU A 133 -4.91 1.25 1.72
CA LEU A 133 -3.68 1.51 0.98
C LEU A 133 -3.71 0.86 -0.40
N LEU A 134 -4.14 -0.41 -0.49
CA LEU A 134 -4.21 -1.09 -1.78
C LEU A 134 -5.27 -0.48 -2.71
N VAL A 135 -6.44 -0.13 -2.19
CA VAL A 135 -7.50 0.55 -2.96
C VAL A 135 -6.97 1.87 -3.53
N GLU A 136 -6.29 2.67 -2.70
CA GLU A 136 -5.75 3.96 -3.12
C GLU A 136 -4.58 3.81 -4.11
N LEU A 137 -3.73 2.81 -3.94
CA LEU A 137 -2.66 2.49 -4.88
C LEU A 137 -3.21 2.09 -6.25
N VAL A 138 -4.29 1.32 -6.28
CA VAL A 138 -4.94 0.98 -7.55
C VAL A 138 -5.56 2.21 -8.20
N ALA A 139 -6.19 3.10 -7.43
CA ALA A 139 -6.70 4.35 -7.97
C ALA A 139 -5.58 5.23 -8.58
N GLU A 140 -4.43 5.34 -7.91
CA GLU A 140 -3.24 6.04 -8.46
C GLU A 140 -2.73 5.35 -9.73
N LEU A 141 -2.65 4.02 -9.72
CA LEU A 141 -2.26 3.24 -10.88
C LEU A 141 -3.22 3.43 -12.05
N GLU A 142 -4.53 3.50 -11.83
CA GLU A 142 -5.53 3.72 -12.89
C GLU A 142 -5.53 5.15 -13.43
N ALA A 143 -5.36 6.14 -12.55
CA ALA A 143 -5.44 7.57 -12.88
C ALA A 143 -4.17 8.11 -13.55
N ALA A 144 -3.01 7.49 -13.32
CA ALA A 144 -1.76 7.93 -13.93
C ALA A 144 -1.89 7.86 -15.48
N PRO A 145 -1.55 8.94 -16.22
CA PRO A 145 -1.53 8.88 -17.68
C PRO A 145 -0.61 7.74 -18.14
N ALA A 146 -0.92 7.11 -19.28
CA ALA A 146 0.03 6.20 -19.90
C ALA A 146 1.34 6.98 -20.08
N ALA A 147 2.47 6.42 -19.65
CA ALA A 147 3.76 7.06 -19.84
C ALA A 147 3.89 7.38 -21.34
N SER A 148 4.03 8.67 -21.66
CA SER A 148 4.23 9.11 -23.03
C SER A 148 5.61 8.63 -23.46
N THR A 149 5.64 7.52 -24.23
CA THR A 149 6.84 7.04 -24.95
C THR A 149 7.32 8.05 -25.97
#